data_AF-A0A914WCG3-F1
#
_entry.id   AF-A0A914WCG3-F1
#
_cell.length_a   1.000
_cell.length_b   1.000
_cell.length_c   1.000
_cell.angle_alpha   90.00
_cell.angle_beta   90.00
_cell.angle_gamma   90.00
#
_symmetry.space_group_name_H-M   'P 1'
#
loop_
_entity.id
_entity.type
_entity.pdbx_description
1 polymer ?
#
loop_
_entity_poly.entity_id
_entity_poly.type
_entity_poly.pdbx_seq_one_letter_code
_entity_poly.pdbx_strand_id
1 'polypeptide(L)'
;MRFLSSSCNALARGATVYLSRSTCIFENLAFEEWLFRNHDLAAKGEALLVWSNRPTIVIGRHQNPWIEANLPYLQEHGIALVRRHSGGGTVYHDLDNVNFSFLTEHARHCRPRNLRLIAAALNKEFGFNLTPTKRDDILLQPNDRKVSGTAARIARNRAYHHLTLLVNVDLRTLSASLRSSYLDKIETNATRSTVAARVGYLRQDRKDIDKDRVVETVVRAFSEQFEAVESRIVENVLDQHRFPGVVETYDELRGWQWLFGHTPKFTASLPSGVSVTVEKGIITSVEGAAVESKSLLGQRFCQKMLAV
;
A
#
# COMPACT_ATOMS: atom_id res chain seq x y z
N MET A 1 -29.41 -24.61 -2.42
CA MET A 1 -28.00 -25.08 -2.34
C MET A 1 -27.49 -24.73 -0.94
N ARG A 2 -27.01 -25.75 -0.22
CA ARG A 2 -26.84 -25.74 1.24
C ARG A 2 -25.87 -24.67 1.73
N PHE A 3 -26.33 -23.83 2.66
CA PHE A 3 -25.47 -23.14 3.61
C PHE A 3 -24.77 -24.22 4.44
N LEU A 4 -23.46 -24.38 4.25
CA LEU A 4 -22.64 -25.12 5.20
C LEU A 4 -22.36 -24.19 6.38
N SER A 5 -23.16 -24.36 7.43
CA SER A 5 -22.68 -24.11 8.79
C SER A 5 -21.62 -25.16 9.10
N SER A 6 -20.34 -24.82 8.98
CA SER A 6 -19.24 -25.67 9.43
C SER A 6 -18.63 -25.09 10.71
N SER A 7 -19.02 -25.69 11.82
CA SER A 7 -18.21 -26.00 13.02
C SER A 7 -17.33 -24.93 13.67
N CYS A 8 -17.59 -24.71 14.96
CA CYS A 8 -16.69 -24.14 15.98
C CYS A 8 -15.20 -24.49 15.79
N ASN A 9 -14.37 -23.44 15.81
CA ASN A 9 -13.12 -23.32 16.58
C ASN A 9 -12.10 -24.48 16.52
N ALA A 10 -11.71 -24.95 15.34
CA ALA A 10 -10.38 -25.56 15.21
C ALA A 10 -9.37 -24.45 14.89
N LEU A 11 -8.42 -24.20 15.79
CA LEU A 11 -7.30 -23.29 15.54
C LEU A 11 -6.50 -23.78 14.32
N ALA A 12 -5.93 -22.86 13.55
CA ALA A 12 -5.02 -23.24 12.48
C ALA A 12 -3.66 -23.70 13.07
N ARG A 13 -3.01 -24.67 12.41
CA ARG A 13 -1.83 -25.39 12.95
C ARG A 13 -0.67 -24.49 13.41
N GLY A 14 -0.35 -23.43 12.66
CA GLY A 14 0.75 -22.54 13.02
C GLY A 14 0.68 -21.20 12.28
N ALA A 15 1.40 -20.22 12.80
CA ALA A 15 1.65 -18.97 12.11
C ALA A 15 3.00 -18.35 12.48
N THR A 16 3.45 -17.37 11.68
CA THR A 16 4.62 -16.55 12.01
C THR A 16 4.30 -15.05 11.97
N VAL A 17 4.65 -14.33 13.03
CA VAL A 17 4.61 -12.86 13.09
C VAL A 17 6.02 -12.31 12.80
N TYR A 18 6.11 -11.42 11.81
CA TYR A 18 7.32 -10.68 11.47
C TYR A 18 7.13 -9.21 11.85
N LEU A 19 8.04 -8.67 12.67
CA LEU A 19 8.07 -7.27 13.05
C LEU A 19 9.28 -6.61 12.36
N SER A 20 9.04 -5.79 11.33
CA SER A 20 10.13 -5.06 10.67
C SER A 20 10.55 -3.85 11.48
N ARG A 21 11.85 -3.69 11.73
CA ARG A 21 12.43 -2.46 12.31
C ARG A 21 12.80 -1.43 11.25
N SER A 22 12.81 -1.82 9.97
CA SER A 22 13.03 -0.86 8.89
C SER A 22 11.85 0.11 8.78
N THR A 23 12.17 1.39 8.61
CA THR A 23 11.20 2.45 8.28
C THR A 23 11.32 2.89 6.82
N CYS A 24 12.07 2.15 6.00
CA CYS A 24 12.25 2.42 4.59
C CYS A 24 11.21 1.64 3.77
N ILE A 25 10.43 2.34 2.95
CA ILE A 25 9.37 1.72 2.16
C ILE A 25 9.88 0.66 1.18
N PHE A 26 11.02 0.91 0.54
CA PHE A 26 11.59 0.01 -0.46
C PHE A 26 12.05 -1.30 0.18
N GLU A 27 12.68 -1.19 1.35
CA GLU A 27 13.08 -2.32 2.18
C GLU A 27 11.89 -3.16 2.65
N ASN A 28 10.87 -2.51 3.19
CA ASN A 28 9.69 -3.22 3.69
C ASN A 28 8.88 -3.88 2.57
N LEU A 29 8.71 -3.23 1.41
CA LEU A 29 8.05 -3.84 0.26
C LEU A 29 8.87 -4.97 -0.38
N ALA A 30 10.21 -4.84 -0.40
CA ALA A 30 11.08 -5.92 -0.83
C ALA A 30 10.95 -7.13 0.11
N PHE A 31 10.87 -6.89 1.42
CA PHE A 31 10.66 -7.95 2.40
C PHE A 31 9.26 -8.57 2.33
N GLU A 32 8.20 -7.76 2.12
CA GLU A 32 6.84 -8.27 1.86
C GLU A 32 6.82 -9.20 0.63
N GLU A 33 7.50 -8.79 -0.45
CA GLU A 33 7.61 -9.62 -1.65
C GLU A 33 8.44 -10.88 -1.42
N TRP A 34 9.53 -10.78 -0.66
CA TRP A 34 10.34 -11.92 -0.29
C TRP A 34 9.54 -12.93 0.53
N LEU A 35 8.78 -12.48 1.53
CA LEU A 35 7.85 -13.33 2.29
C LEU A 35 6.81 -13.95 1.37
N PHE A 36 6.22 -13.15 0.48
CA PHE A 36 5.26 -13.63 -0.50
C PHE A 36 5.85 -14.69 -1.44
N ARG A 37 7.16 -14.71 -1.71
CA ARG A 37 7.80 -15.72 -2.57
C ARG A 37 8.37 -16.91 -1.81
N ASN A 38 8.82 -16.72 -0.57
CA ASN A 38 9.66 -17.70 0.12
C ASN A 38 9.06 -18.28 1.41
N HIS A 39 8.02 -17.66 1.98
CA HIS A 39 7.41 -18.22 3.19
C HIS A 39 6.76 -19.57 2.89
N ASP A 40 7.09 -20.58 3.69
CA ASP A 40 6.54 -21.93 3.59
C ASP A 40 5.21 -22.01 4.32
N LEU A 41 4.14 -21.67 3.60
CA LEU A 41 2.75 -21.73 4.09
C LEU A 41 2.33 -23.15 4.52
N ALA A 42 2.93 -24.19 3.93
CA ALA A 42 2.56 -25.57 4.23
C ALA A 42 3.16 -26.05 5.55
N ALA A 43 4.43 -25.71 5.81
CA ALA A 43 5.11 -26.09 7.05
C ALA A 43 4.88 -25.11 8.20
N LYS A 44 4.83 -23.80 7.93
CA LYS A 44 4.77 -22.73 8.95
C LYS A 44 3.39 -22.09 9.12
N GLY A 45 2.46 -22.39 8.21
CA GLY A 45 1.11 -21.82 8.22
C GLY A 45 1.06 -20.36 7.78
N GLU A 46 0.10 -19.58 8.29
CA GLU A 46 -0.11 -18.19 7.87
C GLU A 46 1.00 -17.26 8.41
N ALA A 47 1.19 -16.08 7.82
CA ALA A 47 2.10 -15.09 8.37
C ALA A 47 1.48 -13.69 8.47
N LEU A 48 1.93 -12.93 9.48
CA LEU A 48 1.60 -11.52 9.65
C LEU A 48 2.90 -10.72 9.61
N LEU A 49 3.05 -9.81 8.64
CA LEU A 49 4.09 -8.79 8.66
C LEU A 49 3.52 -7.49 9.23
N VAL A 50 4.21 -6.92 10.22
CA VAL A 50 3.92 -5.59 10.79
C VAL A 50 5.06 -4.64 10.48
N TRP A 51 4.72 -3.46 9.94
CA TRP A 51 5.71 -2.52 9.41
C TRP A 51 5.17 -1.09 9.29
N SER A 52 6.04 -0.11 9.46
CA SER A 52 5.73 1.33 9.29
C SER A 52 6.82 1.97 8.44
N ASN A 53 6.53 3.12 7.84
CA ASN A 53 7.43 3.75 6.88
C ASN A 53 7.58 5.23 7.19
N ARG A 54 8.76 5.82 6.94
CA ARG A 54 8.91 7.27 6.86
C ARG A 54 7.98 7.85 5.79
N PRO A 55 7.67 9.17 5.82
CA PRO A 55 6.77 9.82 4.87
C PRO A 55 6.94 9.32 3.43
N THR A 56 5.90 8.69 2.90
CA THR A 56 5.91 8.04 1.58
C THR A 56 4.53 8.00 0.95
N ILE A 57 4.47 8.16 -0.36
CA ILE A 57 3.32 7.83 -1.20
C ILE A 57 3.50 6.47 -1.85
N VAL A 58 2.52 5.59 -1.64
CA VAL A 58 2.48 4.23 -2.19
C VAL A 58 1.36 4.14 -3.21
N ILE A 59 1.70 4.13 -4.50
CA ILE A 59 0.73 3.93 -5.60
C ILE A 59 0.53 2.44 -5.90
N GLY A 60 -0.65 2.07 -6.36
CA GLY A 60 -0.99 0.72 -6.80
C GLY A 60 -0.31 0.33 -8.11
N ARG A 61 -0.28 -0.98 -8.38
CA ARG A 61 0.44 -1.58 -9.51
C ARG A 61 0.11 -0.99 -10.89
N HIS A 62 -1.14 -0.57 -11.10
CA HIS A 62 -1.67 -0.11 -12.38
C HIS A 62 -2.09 1.37 -12.37
N GLN A 63 -1.56 2.16 -11.43
CA GLN A 63 -1.87 3.58 -11.32
C GLN A 63 -0.88 4.46 -12.09
N ASN A 64 -1.31 5.69 -12.39
CA ASN A 64 -0.47 6.72 -12.98
C ASN A 64 0.01 7.69 -11.89
N PRO A 65 1.33 7.75 -11.58
CA PRO A 65 1.86 8.59 -10.49
C PRO A 65 1.58 10.07 -10.70
N TRP A 66 1.53 10.53 -11.95
CA TRP A 66 1.37 11.95 -12.28
C TRP A 66 -0.02 12.49 -11.95
N ILE A 67 -1.07 11.66 -11.94
CA ILE A 67 -2.44 12.08 -11.57
C ILE A 67 -2.82 11.70 -10.14
N GLU A 68 -2.04 10.84 -9.49
CA GLU A 68 -2.34 10.28 -8.18
C GLU A 68 -1.57 10.94 -7.04
N ALA A 69 -0.47 11.62 -7.35
CA ALA A 69 0.40 12.24 -6.36
C ALA A 69 0.88 13.63 -6.81
N ASN A 70 1.10 14.51 -5.84
CA ASN A 70 1.71 15.81 -6.04
C ASN A 70 3.24 15.69 -6.07
N LEU A 71 3.79 15.22 -7.20
CA LEU A 71 5.23 14.93 -7.32
C LEU A 71 6.16 16.13 -6.95
N PRO A 72 5.86 17.39 -7.34
CA PRO A 72 6.62 18.53 -6.86
C PRO A 72 6.64 18.66 -5.33
N TYR A 73 5.48 18.55 -4.68
CA TYR A 73 5.37 18.60 -3.22
C TYR A 73 6.17 17.48 -2.55
N LEU A 74 6.10 16.25 -3.09
CA LEU A 74 6.88 15.12 -2.57
C LEU A 74 8.37 15.39 -2.60
N GLN A 75 8.87 15.91 -3.73
CA GLN A 75 10.28 16.23 -3.90
C GLN A 75 10.73 17.33 -2.91
N GLU A 76 9.94 18.38 -2.77
CA GLU A 76 10.24 19.51 -1.86
C GLU A 76 10.29 19.07 -0.38
N HIS A 77 9.42 18.14 0.01
CA HIS A 77 9.29 17.70 1.41
C HIS A 77 10.04 16.39 1.72
N GLY A 78 10.83 15.87 0.78
CA GLY A 78 11.57 14.62 0.96
C GLY A 78 10.69 13.38 1.17
N ILE A 79 9.47 13.39 0.62
CA ILE A 79 8.51 12.28 0.71
C ILE A 79 8.79 11.29 -0.42
N ALA A 80 9.00 10.02 -0.09
CA ALA A 80 9.28 9.02 -1.11
C ALA A 80 8.04 8.71 -1.97
N LEU A 81 8.26 8.23 -3.20
CA LEU A 81 7.23 7.64 -4.04
C LEU A 81 7.63 6.18 -4.33
N VAL A 82 6.70 5.25 -4.15
CA VAL A 82 6.88 3.86 -4.56
C VAL A 82 5.64 3.28 -5.22
N ARG A 83 5.83 2.33 -6.13
CA ARG A 83 4.77 1.48 -6.66
C ARG A 83 4.80 0.13 -5.95
N ARG A 84 3.68 -0.29 -5.36
CA ARG A 84 3.57 -1.63 -4.75
C ARG A 84 3.18 -2.69 -5.77
N HIS A 85 3.40 -3.96 -5.42
CA HIS A 85 3.09 -5.10 -6.27
C HIS A 85 1.59 -5.38 -6.43
N SER A 86 0.79 -5.07 -5.40
CA SER A 86 -0.67 -5.21 -5.42
C SER A 86 -1.38 -4.08 -6.18
N GLY A 87 -2.62 -4.33 -6.63
CA GLY A 87 -3.49 -3.31 -7.20
C GLY A 87 -4.05 -2.33 -6.16
N GLY A 88 -5.13 -1.61 -6.51
CA GLY A 88 -5.81 -0.65 -5.63
C GLY A 88 -5.31 0.80 -5.80
N GLY A 89 -5.78 1.69 -4.93
CA GLY A 89 -5.52 3.13 -4.96
C GLY A 89 -4.22 3.56 -4.25
N THR A 90 -4.00 4.86 -4.20
CA THR A 90 -2.83 5.51 -3.62
C THR A 90 -3.05 5.79 -2.15
N VAL A 91 -2.01 5.56 -1.33
CA VAL A 91 -2.04 5.84 0.11
C VAL A 91 -0.80 6.61 0.54
N TYR A 92 -0.95 7.40 1.61
CA TYR A 92 0.16 8.06 2.31
C TYR A 92 0.52 7.26 3.56
N HIS A 93 1.81 7.07 3.78
CA HIS A 93 2.38 6.48 4.98
C HIS A 93 3.23 7.51 5.72
N ASP A 94 3.20 7.48 7.04
CA ASP A 94 4.23 8.01 7.93
C ASP A 94 4.49 7.01 9.08
N LEU A 95 5.28 7.41 10.07
CA LEU A 95 5.68 6.53 11.18
C LEU A 95 4.51 6.13 12.10
N ASP A 96 3.40 6.86 12.03
CA ASP A 96 2.17 6.63 12.79
C ASP A 96 1.06 6.01 11.92
N ASN A 97 1.39 5.62 10.69
CA ASN A 97 0.64 4.64 9.89
C ASN A 97 1.26 3.24 10.07
N VAL A 98 0.47 2.31 10.61
CA VAL A 98 0.89 0.90 10.73
C VAL A 98 0.37 0.12 9.54
N ASN A 99 1.21 -0.71 8.96
CA ASN A 99 0.85 -1.62 7.88
C ASN A 99 0.85 -3.05 8.42
N PHE A 100 -0.18 -3.79 8.06
CA PHE A 100 -0.32 -5.21 8.37
C PHE A 100 -0.46 -5.97 7.07
N SER A 101 0.37 -6.99 6.84
CA SER A 101 0.27 -7.87 5.67
C SER A 101 0.03 -9.30 6.12
N PHE A 102 -1.17 -9.80 5.85
CA PHE A 102 -1.60 -11.16 6.16
C PHE A 102 -1.33 -12.06 4.95
N LEU A 103 -0.34 -12.93 5.06
CA LEU A 103 0.04 -13.91 4.06
C LEU A 103 -0.66 -15.23 4.33
N THR A 104 -1.38 -15.73 3.34
CA THR A 104 -2.15 -16.99 3.43
C THR A 104 -1.99 -17.80 2.15
N GLU A 105 -2.40 -19.07 2.22
CA GLU A 105 -2.74 -19.81 1.01
C GLU A 105 -3.86 -19.09 0.25
N HIS A 106 -3.88 -19.21 -1.07
CA HIS A 106 -4.92 -18.58 -1.89
C HIS A 106 -6.33 -19.07 -1.47
N ALA A 107 -6.49 -20.36 -1.20
CA ALA A 107 -7.77 -20.95 -0.78
C ALA A 107 -8.29 -20.40 0.57
N ARG A 108 -7.41 -19.85 1.41
CA ARG A 108 -7.73 -19.28 2.73
C ARG A 108 -7.83 -17.75 2.71
N HIS A 109 -7.54 -17.12 1.58
CA HIS A 109 -7.53 -15.67 1.46
C HIS A 109 -8.92 -15.08 1.72
N CYS A 110 -9.05 -14.28 2.78
CA CYS A 110 -10.31 -13.66 3.15
C CYS A 110 -10.07 -12.27 3.76
N ARG A 111 -10.21 -11.22 2.94
CA ARG A 111 -10.03 -9.83 3.41
C ARG A 111 -11.01 -9.45 4.55
N PRO A 112 -12.31 -9.78 4.47
CA PRO A 112 -13.24 -9.46 5.56
C PRO A 112 -12.91 -10.14 6.89
N ARG A 113 -12.29 -11.33 6.90
CA ARG A 113 -11.82 -11.99 8.14
C ARG A 113 -10.81 -11.09 8.86
N ASN A 114 -9.81 -10.62 8.13
CA ASN A 114 -8.71 -9.83 8.70
C ASN A 114 -9.21 -8.46 9.20
N LEU A 115 -10.09 -7.80 8.45
CA LEU A 115 -10.65 -6.51 8.86
C LEU A 115 -11.54 -6.62 10.10
N ARG A 116 -12.36 -7.68 10.19
CA ARG A 116 -13.17 -7.94 11.38
C ARG A 116 -12.31 -8.26 12.59
N LEU A 117 -11.23 -9.01 12.42
CA LEU A 117 -10.28 -9.30 13.50
C LEU A 117 -9.69 -8.00 14.07
N ILE A 118 -9.15 -7.13 13.21
CA ILE A 118 -8.56 -5.86 13.66
C ILE A 118 -9.62 -4.99 14.33
N ALA A 119 -10.77 -4.79 13.68
CA ALA A 119 -11.83 -3.95 14.22
C ALA A 119 -12.34 -4.48 15.57
N ALA A 120 -12.61 -5.78 15.69
CA ALA A 120 -13.10 -6.37 16.93
C ALA A 120 -12.08 -6.26 18.07
N ALA A 121 -10.79 -6.52 17.79
CA ALA A 121 -9.73 -6.43 18.78
C ALA A 121 -9.57 -4.99 19.32
N LEU A 122 -9.53 -4.01 18.42
CA LEU A 122 -9.37 -2.60 18.79
C LEU A 122 -10.64 -2.02 19.44
N ASN A 123 -11.83 -2.43 19.00
CA ASN A 123 -13.09 -2.04 19.65
C ASN A 123 -13.14 -2.58 21.09
N LYS A 124 -12.74 -3.83 21.30
CA LYS A 124 -12.72 -4.46 22.63
C LYS A 124 -11.70 -3.83 23.56
N GLU A 125 -10.47 -3.64 23.11
CA GLU A 125 -9.36 -3.13 23.94
C GLU A 125 -9.50 -1.64 24.24
N PHE A 126 -9.88 -0.84 23.24
CA PHE A 126 -9.83 0.62 23.32
C PHE A 126 -11.21 1.29 23.23
N GLY A 127 -12.31 0.54 23.22
CA GLY A 127 -13.66 1.11 23.16
C GLY A 127 -13.94 1.92 21.90
N PHE A 128 -13.23 1.67 20.79
CA PHE A 128 -13.56 2.27 19.50
C PHE A 128 -14.87 1.72 18.93
N ASN A 129 -15.39 2.40 17.92
CA ASN A 129 -16.43 1.88 17.03
C ASN A 129 -15.90 1.85 15.59
N LEU A 130 -15.10 0.83 15.31
CA LEU A 130 -14.54 0.52 14.00
C LEU A 130 -15.44 -0.46 13.25
N THR A 131 -15.81 -0.10 12.03
CA THR A 131 -16.67 -0.92 11.17
C THR A 131 -16.00 -1.19 9.82
N PRO A 132 -15.70 -2.47 9.49
CA PRO A 132 -15.32 -2.87 8.14
C PRO A 132 -16.45 -2.63 7.14
N THR A 133 -16.12 -2.10 5.96
CA THR A 133 -17.09 -1.85 4.89
C THR A 133 -17.10 -2.94 3.83
N LYS A 134 -18.11 -2.94 2.95
CA LYS A 134 -18.18 -3.83 1.78
C LYS A 134 -17.05 -3.61 0.76
N ARG A 135 -16.37 -2.46 0.82
CA ARG A 135 -15.22 -2.14 -0.06
C ARG A 135 -13.88 -2.48 0.59
N ASP A 136 -13.90 -3.24 1.68
CA ASP A 136 -12.70 -3.63 2.43
C ASP A 136 -11.92 -2.41 2.96
N ASP A 137 -12.63 -1.42 3.52
CA ASP A 137 -12.08 -0.31 4.31
C ASP A 137 -12.49 -0.46 5.79
N ILE A 138 -11.79 0.20 6.73
CA ILE A 138 -12.28 0.36 8.11
C ILE A 138 -12.64 1.83 8.36
N LEU A 139 -13.86 2.05 8.84
CA LEU A 139 -14.37 3.37 9.23
C LEU A 139 -14.43 3.50 10.74
N LEU A 140 -14.01 4.65 11.26
CA LEU A 140 -14.16 5.07 12.64
C LEU A 140 -15.41 5.92 12.80
N GLN A 141 -16.30 5.48 13.69
CA GLN A 141 -17.49 6.24 14.09
C GLN A 141 -17.19 7.18 15.26
N PRO A 142 -17.93 8.30 15.38
CA PRO A 142 -18.95 8.78 14.43
C PRO A 142 -18.33 9.40 13.16
N ASN A 143 -19.18 9.63 12.14
CA ASN A 143 -18.89 10.35 10.89
C ASN A 143 -18.18 9.57 9.77
N ASP A 144 -18.12 8.24 9.85
CA ASP A 144 -17.59 7.40 8.76
C ASP A 144 -16.16 7.81 8.30
N ARG A 145 -15.29 8.17 9.25
CA ARG A 145 -13.91 8.56 8.93
C ARG A 145 -13.10 7.32 8.56
N LYS A 146 -12.58 7.25 7.34
CA LYS A 146 -11.70 6.14 6.93
C LYS A 146 -10.39 6.20 7.70
N VAL A 147 -10.07 5.09 8.39
CA VAL A 147 -8.82 4.90 9.15
C VAL A 147 -7.98 3.74 8.63
N SER A 148 -8.49 2.96 7.67
CA SER A 148 -7.76 1.89 7.01
C SER A 148 -8.23 1.74 5.57
N GLY A 149 -7.28 1.57 4.65
CA GLY A 149 -7.51 1.09 3.29
C GLY A 149 -6.74 -0.20 3.05
N THR A 150 -7.22 -1.02 2.12
CA THR A 150 -6.66 -2.34 1.85
C THR A 150 -6.25 -2.52 0.40
N ALA A 151 -5.34 -3.47 0.17
CA ALA A 151 -5.14 -4.08 -1.13
C ALA A 151 -4.69 -5.53 -0.97
N ALA A 152 -4.71 -6.28 -2.06
CA ALA A 152 -4.28 -7.67 -2.05
C ALA A 152 -3.49 -8.01 -3.31
N ARG A 153 -2.65 -9.03 -3.19
CA ARG A 153 -2.02 -9.74 -4.31
C ARG A 153 -2.38 -11.21 -4.21
N ILE A 154 -2.83 -11.77 -5.32
CA ILE A 154 -3.23 -13.17 -5.42
C ILE A 154 -2.38 -13.83 -6.50
N ALA A 155 -1.83 -15.00 -6.19
CA ALA A 155 -1.18 -15.91 -7.13
C ALA A 155 -1.71 -17.34 -6.91
N ARG A 156 -1.35 -18.27 -7.80
CA ARG A 156 -1.93 -19.62 -7.88
C ARG A 156 -2.17 -20.31 -6.53
N ASN A 157 -1.19 -20.29 -5.62
CA ASN A 157 -1.25 -21.00 -4.34
C ASN A 157 -1.17 -20.10 -3.11
N ARG A 158 -1.06 -18.78 -3.28
CA ARG A 158 -0.80 -17.86 -2.17
C ARG A 158 -1.36 -16.48 -2.43
N ALA A 159 -1.69 -15.80 -1.36
CA ALA A 159 -2.16 -14.43 -1.41
C ALA A 159 -1.65 -13.67 -0.19
N TYR A 160 -1.43 -12.38 -0.35
CA TYR A 160 -1.40 -11.49 0.81
C TYR A 160 -2.54 -10.49 0.73
N HIS A 161 -3.10 -10.16 1.90
CA HIS A 161 -3.96 -9.01 2.12
C HIS A 161 -3.18 -8.04 2.99
N HIS A 162 -2.88 -6.86 2.48
CA HIS A 162 -2.27 -5.82 3.29
C HIS A 162 -3.19 -4.62 3.48
N LEU A 163 -2.95 -3.90 4.57
CA LEU A 163 -3.77 -2.74 4.93
C LEU A 163 -2.97 -1.74 5.72
N THR A 164 -3.39 -0.48 5.58
CA THR A 164 -2.94 0.63 6.42
C THR A 164 -3.82 0.73 7.66
N LEU A 165 -3.30 1.24 8.77
CA LEU A 165 -4.08 1.64 9.94
C LEU A 165 -3.52 2.98 10.44
N LEU A 166 -4.31 4.03 10.30
CA LEU A 166 -3.92 5.39 10.64
C LEU A 166 -4.05 5.59 12.15
N VAL A 167 -2.94 5.55 12.88
CA VAL A 167 -2.95 5.70 14.35
C VAL A 167 -2.91 7.17 14.73
N ASN A 168 -1.94 7.92 14.20
CA ASN A 168 -1.73 9.34 14.52
C ASN A 168 -1.06 10.11 13.35
N VAL A 169 -1.55 9.87 12.13
CA VAL A 169 -0.93 10.40 10.91
C VAL A 169 -1.13 11.90 10.71
N ASP A 170 -0.21 12.55 9.98
CA ASP A 170 -0.37 13.95 9.56
C ASP A 170 -1.33 14.06 8.35
N LEU A 171 -2.60 14.34 8.64
CA LEU A 171 -3.63 14.51 7.61
C LEU A 171 -3.38 15.70 6.67
N ARG A 172 -2.62 16.72 7.08
CA ARG A 172 -2.28 17.86 6.21
C ARG A 172 -1.29 17.43 5.15
N THR A 173 -0.20 16.78 5.57
CA THR A 173 0.81 16.22 4.66
C THR A 173 0.20 15.16 3.75
N LEU A 174 -0.67 14.28 4.28
CA LEU A 174 -1.44 13.32 3.48
C LEU A 174 -2.24 14.03 2.38
N SER A 175 -3.02 15.06 2.73
CA SER A 175 -3.87 15.75 1.77
C SER A 175 -3.06 16.50 0.71
N ALA A 176 -1.98 17.17 1.11
CA ALA A 176 -1.10 17.89 0.19
C ALA A 176 -0.38 16.95 -0.80
N SER A 177 0.02 15.77 -0.32
CA SER A 177 0.75 14.77 -1.11
C SER A 177 -0.08 14.10 -2.20
N LEU A 178 -1.41 14.01 -2.04
CA LEU A 178 -2.31 13.30 -2.96
C LEU A 178 -3.01 14.22 -3.99
N ARG A 179 -2.83 15.54 -3.89
CA ARG A 179 -3.48 16.51 -4.79
C ARG A 179 -2.60 16.79 -6.01
N SER A 180 -2.74 15.98 -7.07
CA SER A 180 -2.08 16.28 -8.33
C SER A 180 -2.70 17.50 -9.04
N SER A 181 -1.86 18.42 -9.50
CA SER A 181 -2.24 19.56 -10.36
C SER A 181 -2.35 19.19 -11.85
N TYR A 182 -2.10 17.93 -12.21
CA TYR A 182 -2.01 17.46 -13.59
C TYR A 182 -3.20 16.60 -14.02
N LEU A 183 -4.22 16.51 -13.16
CA LEU A 183 -5.37 15.65 -13.39
C LEU A 183 -6.09 15.99 -14.70
N ASP A 184 -6.31 17.28 -14.96
CA ASP A 184 -7.03 17.76 -16.14
C ASP A 184 -6.15 17.84 -17.40
N LYS A 185 -4.86 17.51 -17.29
CA LYS A 185 -3.89 17.53 -18.40
C LYS A 185 -3.54 16.14 -18.91
N ILE A 186 -4.01 15.08 -18.25
CA ILE A 186 -3.62 13.70 -18.54
C ILE A 186 -4.88 12.84 -18.76
N GLU A 187 -4.95 12.23 -19.93
CA GLU A 187 -5.98 11.25 -20.29
C GLU A 187 -5.41 9.83 -20.18
N THR A 188 -6.01 8.98 -19.35
CA THR A 188 -5.50 7.62 -19.11
C THR A 188 -6.59 6.66 -18.65
N ASN A 189 -6.40 5.37 -18.96
CA ASN A 189 -7.18 4.25 -18.42
C ASN A 189 -6.53 3.61 -17.18
N ALA A 190 -5.52 4.25 -16.59
CA ALA A 190 -4.89 3.78 -15.37
C ALA A 190 -5.90 3.72 -14.20
N THR A 191 -5.70 2.78 -13.27
CA THR A 191 -6.55 2.65 -12.09
C THR A 191 -6.53 3.95 -11.27
N ARG A 192 -7.70 4.50 -11.00
CA ARG A 192 -7.88 5.70 -10.17
C ARG A 192 -8.10 5.35 -8.71
N SER A 193 -7.61 6.21 -7.82
CA SER A 193 -7.96 6.13 -6.41
C SER A 193 -9.43 6.49 -6.17
N THR A 194 -10.11 5.71 -5.34
CA THR A 194 -11.39 6.10 -4.76
C THR A 194 -11.13 7.05 -3.60
N VAL A 195 -11.50 8.32 -3.75
CA VAL A 195 -11.36 9.33 -2.70
C VAL A 195 -12.33 9.02 -1.56
N ALA A 196 -11.81 8.94 -0.34
CA ALA A 196 -12.64 8.81 0.85
C ALA A 196 -13.32 10.15 1.16
N ALA A 197 -14.61 10.12 1.49
CA ALA A 197 -15.34 11.34 1.87
C ALA A 197 -14.73 12.02 3.10
N ARG A 198 -14.24 11.22 4.06
CA ARG A 198 -13.52 11.68 5.25
C ARG A 198 -12.41 10.70 5.59
N VAL A 199 -11.28 11.22 6.04
CA VAL A 199 -10.15 10.45 6.56
C VAL A 199 -9.92 10.87 8.01
N GLY A 200 -9.62 9.90 8.88
CA GLY A 200 -9.31 10.14 10.29
C GLY A 200 -8.15 9.29 10.76
N TYR A 201 -7.87 9.34 12.06
CA TYR A 201 -6.89 8.48 12.72
C TYR A 201 -7.35 8.15 14.14
N LEU A 202 -6.90 7.02 14.68
CA LEU A 202 -7.40 6.50 15.96
C LEU A 202 -7.19 7.47 17.13
N ARG A 203 -6.03 8.14 17.18
CA ARG A 203 -5.68 9.10 18.24
C ARG A 203 -6.50 10.39 18.20
N GLN A 204 -7.39 10.59 17.22
CA GLN A 204 -8.37 11.69 17.24
C GLN A 204 -9.34 11.54 18.39
N ASP A 205 -9.81 10.31 18.61
CA ASP A 205 -10.89 10.02 19.55
C ASP A 205 -10.37 9.47 20.89
N ARG A 206 -9.15 8.93 20.91
CA ARG A 206 -8.49 8.41 22.12
C ARG A 206 -7.06 8.94 22.21
N LYS A 207 -6.79 9.91 23.09
CA LYS A 207 -5.48 10.59 23.14
C LYS A 207 -4.38 9.74 23.80
N ASP A 208 -4.79 8.76 24.59
CA ASP A 208 -4.01 7.85 25.41
C ASP A 208 -3.46 6.62 24.67
N ILE A 209 -3.88 6.40 23.42
CA ILE A 209 -3.32 5.31 22.61
C ILE A 209 -1.99 5.72 21.98
N ASP A 210 -1.08 4.76 21.94
CA ASP A 210 0.12 4.81 21.11
C ASP A 210 0.08 3.69 20.07
N LYS A 211 1.02 3.77 19.13
CA LYS A 211 1.16 2.82 18.03
C LYS A 211 1.49 1.41 18.52
N ASP A 212 2.31 1.29 19.55
CA ASP A 212 2.83 0.01 20.01
C ASP A 212 1.71 -0.81 20.66
N ARG A 213 0.87 -0.20 21.49
CA ARG A 213 -0.34 -0.84 22.05
C ARG A 213 -1.32 -1.29 20.96
N VAL A 214 -1.47 -0.50 19.89
CA VAL A 214 -2.30 -0.89 18.74
C VAL A 214 -1.71 -2.11 18.03
N VAL A 215 -0.40 -2.12 17.79
CA VAL A 215 0.32 -3.27 17.20
C VAL A 215 0.18 -4.51 18.07
N GLU A 216 0.47 -4.41 19.37
CA GLU A 216 0.35 -5.52 20.32
C GLU A 216 -1.06 -6.10 20.34
N THR A 217 -2.08 -5.25 20.33
CA THR A 217 -3.49 -5.69 20.32
C THR A 217 -3.83 -6.47 19.06
N VAL A 218 -3.39 -6.01 17.89
CA VAL A 218 -3.63 -6.70 16.61
C VAL A 218 -2.82 -7.99 16.51
N VAL A 219 -1.55 -7.98 16.93
CA VAL A 219 -0.68 -9.16 16.93
C VAL A 219 -1.23 -10.24 17.87
N ARG A 220 -1.70 -9.85 19.07
CA ARG A 220 -2.36 -10.76 20.01
C ARG A 220 -3.61 -11.39 19.40
N ALA A 221 -4.50 -10.58 18.83
CA ALA A 221 -5.72 -11.06 18.18
C ALA A 221 -5.44 -12.00 17.00
N PHE A 222 -4.41 -11.71 16.20
CA PHE A 222 -3.95 -12.64 15.15
C PHE A 222 -3.44 -13.95 15.76
N SER A 223 -2.61 -13.86 16.81
CA SER A 223 -1.96 -15.02 17.41
C SER A 223 -2.96 -15.99 18.05
N GLU A 224 -4.03 -15.47 18.64
CA GLU A 224 -5.13 -16.24 19.23
C GLU A 224 -5.92 -17.11 18.21
N GLN A 225 -5.66 -16.98 16.90
CA GLN A 225 -6.27 -17.81 15.86
C GLN A 225 -5.51 -19.12 15.57
N PHE A 226 -4.33 -19.32 16.17
CA PHE A 226 -3.43 -20.42 15.86
C PHE A 226 -3.01 -21.19 17.12
N GLU A 227 -2.66 -22.47 16.96
CA GLU A 227 -2.16 -23.31 18.05
C GLU A 227 -0.74 -22.91 18.49
N ALA A 228 0.08 -22.49 17.53
CA ALA A 228 1.47 -22.08 17.75
C ALA A 228 1.82 -20.88 16.87
N VAL A 229 2.48 -19.88 17.47
CA VAL A 229 2.91 -18.67 16.76
C VAL A 229 4.37 -18.39 17.08
N GLU A 230 5.20 -18.32 16.03
CA GLU A 230 6.56 -17.84 16.13
C GLU A 230 6.59 -16.33 15.90
N SER A 231 7.32 -15.57 16.72
CA SER A 231 7.53 -14.13 16.51
C SER A 231 8.99 -13.87 16.14
N ARG A 232 9.20 -13.02 15.12
CA ARG A 232 10.53 -12.67 14.61
C ARG A 232 10.66 -11.17 14.44
N ILE A 233 11.68 -10.60 15.06
CA ILE A 233 12.11 -9.22 14.80
C ILE A 233 13.08 -9.24 13.60
N VAL A 234 12.82 -8.37 12.63
CA VAL A 234 13.61 -8.22 11.41
C VAL A 234 14.34 -6.89 11.49
N GLU A 235 15.57 -6.94 11.99
CA GLU A 235 16.46 -5.78 12.16
C GLU A 235 17.05 -5.31 10.82
N ASN A 236 17.58 -6.24 10.02
CA ASN A 236 18.13 -5.97 8.70
C ASN A 236 17.38 -6.78 7.64
N VAL A 237 16.49 -6.12 6.91
CA VAL A 237 15.71 -6.72 5.81
C VAL A 237 16.55 -7.05 4.58
N LEU A 238 17.73 -6.43 4.41
CA LEU A 238 18.61 -6.62 3.25
C LEU A 238 19.70 -7.66 3.49
N ASP A 239 19.61 -8.42 4.57
CA ASP A 239 20.50 -9.55 4.85
C ASP A 239 20.26 -10.66 3.81
N GLN A 240 21.14 -10.75 2.80
CA GLN A 240 21.04 -11.73 1.72
C GLN A 240 21.24 -13.18 2.17
N HIS A 241 21.92 -13.42 3.30
CA HIS A 241 22.05 -14.77 3.83
C HIS A 241 20.74 -15.25 4.42
N ARG A 242 19.99 -14.35 5.09
CA ARG A 242 18.67 -14.65 5.65
C ARG A 242 17.55 -14.59 4.59
N PHE A 243 17.66 -13.63 3.68
CA PHE A 243 16.64 -13.29 2.69
C PHE A 243 17.25 -13.24 1.28
N PRO A 244 17.66 -14.39 0.72
CA PRO A 244 18.25 -14.43 -0.61
C PRO A 244 17.27 -13.88 -1.66
N GLY A 245 17.75 -13.02 -2.56
CA GLY A 245 16.91 -12.40 -3.60
C GLY A 245 16.20 -11.09 -3.18
N VAL A 246 16.34 -10.65 -1.93
CA VAL A 246 15.63 -9.46 -1.44
C VAL A 246 16.21 -8.16 -2.00
N VAL A 247 17.53 -8.11 -2.23
CA VAL A 247 18.25 -6.91 -2.69
C VAL A 247 17.86 -6.57 -4.13
N GLU A 248 17.67 -7.59 -4.97
CA GLU A 248 17.22 -7.42 -6.35
C GLU A 248 15.83 -6.79 -6.39
N THR A 249 14.93 -7.21 -5.50
CA THR A 249 13.60 -6.60 -5.39
C THR A 249 13.69 -5.18 -4.84
N TYR A 250 14.57 -4.93 -3.87
CA TYR A 250 14.82 -3.59 -3.34
C TYR A 250 15.31 -2.62 -4.42
N ASP A 251 16.26 -3.05 -5.25
CA ASP A 251 16.80 -2.26 -6.36
C ASP A 251 15.75 -2.04 -7.46
N GLU A 252 14.96 -3.07 -7.80
CA GLU A 252 13.82 -2.95 -8.73
C GLU A 252 12.84 -1.88 -8.28
N LEU A 253 12.41 -1.92 -7.01
CA LEU A 253 11.42 -1.00 -6.45
C LEU A 253 11.86 0.47 -6.48
N ARG A 254 13.16 0.74 -6.42
CA ARG A 254 13.78 2.07 -6.52
C ARG A 254 14.00 2.52 -7.97
N GLY A 255 14.02 1.56 -8.90
CA GLY A 255 14.28 1.81 -10.30
C GLY A 255 13.19 2.66 -10.95
N TRP A 256 13.61 3.61 -11.80
CA TRP A 256 12.67 4.46 -12.56
C TRP A 256 11.69 3.64 -13.40
N GLN A 257 12.16 2.52 -13.97
CA GLN A 257 11.33 1.63 -14.76
C GLN A 257 10.17 1.06 -13.95
N TRP A 258 10.38 0.75 -12.67
CA TRP A 258 9.32 0.25 -11.81
C TRP A 258 8.35 1.36 -11.39
N LEU A 259 8.90 2.47 -10.91
CA LEU A 259 8.11 3.61 -10.42
C LEU A 259 7.23 4.22 -11.51
N PHE A 260 7.84 4.54 -12.66
CA PHE A 260 7.20 5.31 -13.74
C PHE A 260 7.00 4.47 -15.00
N GLY A 261 7.93 3.58 -15.34
CA GLY A 261 7.87 2.78 -16.56
C GLY A 261 6.75 1.72 -16.59
N HIS A 262 6.14 1.43 -15.44
CA HIS A 262 4.93 0.59 -15.34
C HIS A 262 3.61 1.35 -15.43
N THR A 263 3.65 2.67 -15.63
CA THR A 263 2.44 3.47 -15.81
C THR A 263 1.72 3.02 -17.08
N PRO A 264 0.40 2.71 -17.02
CA PRO A 264 -0.40 2.44 -18.22
C PRO A 264 -0.32 3.59 -19.21
N LYS A 265 -0.51 3.30 -20.50
CA LYS A 265 -0.50 4.30 -21.57
C LYS A 265 -1.40 5.49 -21.23
N PHE A 266 -0.92 6.68 -21.55
CA PHE A 266 -1.68 7.92 -21.38
C PHE A 266 -1.30 8.95 -22.44
N THR A 267 -2.17 9.94 -22.60
CA THR A 267 -1.93 11.12 -23.40
C THR A 267 -1.83 12.32 -22.46
N ALA A 268 -0.93 13.27 -22.76
CA ALA A 268 -0.77 14.48 -21.96
C ALA A 268 -0.76 15.73 -22.84
N SER A 269 -1.54 16.73 -22.42
CA SER A 269 -1.63 18.03 -23.07
C SER A 269 -0.63 19.00 -22.45
N LEU A 270 0.36 19.43 -23.25
CA LEU A 270 1.39 20.38 -22.82
C LEU A 270 0.91 21.84 -22.95
N PRO A 271 1.44 22.78 -22.15
CA PRO A 271 1.07 24.20 -22.24
C PRO A 271 1.30 24.83 -23.63
N SER A 272 2.20 24.28 -24.43
CA SER A 272 2.48 24.71 -25.80
C SER A 272 1.37 24.36 -26.81
N GLY A 273 0.31 23.67 -26.39
CA GLY A 273 -0.74 23.15 -27.28
C GLY A 273 -0.36 21.85 -27.99
N VAL A 274 0.79 21.26 -27.65
CA VAL A 274 1.23 19.95 -28.13
C VAL A 274 0.65 18.84 -27.25
N SER A 275 0.18 17.77 -27.88
CA SER A 275 -0.24 16.54 -27.21
C SER A 275 0.85 15.48 -27.36
N VAL A 276 1.15 14.74 -26.29
CA VAL A 276 2.12 13.64 -26.31
C VAL A 276 1.50 12.33 -25.84
N THR A 277 1.79 11.24 -26.55
CA THR A 277 1.47 9.88 -26.09
C THR A 277 2.66 9.30 -25.34
N VAL A 278 2.39 8.74 -24.16
CA VAL A 278 3.40 8.14 -23.29
C VAL A 278 3.09 6.67 -23.08
N GLU A 279 4.07 5.82 -23.40
CA GLU A 279 4.02 4.38 -23.16
C GLU A 279 5.23 3.95 -22.35
N LYS A 280 5.00 3.19 -21.28
CA LYS A 280 6.06 2.78 -20.33
C LYS A 280 6.91 3.96 -19.84
N GLY A 281 6.25 5.11 -19.63
CA GLY A 281 6.88 6.37 -19.20
C GLY A 281 7.73 7.09 -20.27
N ILE A 282 7.78 6.58 -21.50
CA ILE A 282 8.54 7.16 -22.61
C ILE A 282 7.57 7.80 -23.61
N ILE A 283 7.93 8.97 -24.14
CA ILE A 283 7.15 9.67 -25.17
C ILE A 283 7.31 8.94 -26.51
N THR A 284 6.22 8.41 -27.04
CA THR A 284 6.19 7.61 -28.28
C THR A 284 5.52 8.29 -29.46
N SER A 285 4.63 9.26 -29.21
CA SER A 285 4.07 10.11 -30.26
C SER A 285 3.94 11.54 -29.78
N VAL A 286 3.95 12.47 -30.74
CA VAL A 286 3.79 13.90 -30.51
C VAL A 286 2.91 14.47 -31.61
N GLU A 287 1.85 15.19 -31.24
CA GLU A 287 0.85 15.76 -32.13
C GLU A 287 0.70 17.26 -31.86
N GLY A 288 0.81 18.09 -32.90
CA GLY A 288 0.75 19.56 -32.78
C GLY A 288 1.77 20.29 -33.66
N ALA A 289 1.53 21.57 -33.96
CA ALA A 289 2.18 22.33 -35.04
C ALA A 289 3.60 22.87 -34.75
N ALA A 290 4.20 22.58 -33.60
CA ALA A 290 5.53 23.10 -33.27
C ALA A 290 6.65 22.17 -33.78
N VAL A 291 7.55 22.68 -34.62
CA VAL A 291 8.67 21.92 -35.23
C VAL A 291 9.65 21.35 -34.19
N GLU A 292 9.77 21.99 -33.03
CA GLU A 292 10.62 21.54 -31.91
C GLU A 292 10.07 20.30 -31.17
N SER A 293 8.82 19.91 -31.44
CA SER A 293 8.10 18.86 -30.71
C SER A 293 8.62 17.44 -30.97
N LYS A 294 9.26 17.18 -32.12
CA LYS A 294 9.88 15.88 -32.43
C LYS A 294 11.07 15.54 -31.55
N SER A 295 11.73 16.54 -30.96
CA SER A 295 12.87 16.34 -30.05
C SER A 295 12.48 15.57 -28.78
N LEU A 296 11.19 15.57 -28.42
CA LEU A 296 10.66 14.89 -27.23
C LEU A 296 10.56 13.37 -27.39
N LEU A 297 10.55 12.85 -28.62
CA LEU A 297 10.41 11.42 -28.87
C LEU A 297 11.55 10.62 -28.23
N GLY A 298 11.20 9.53 -27.56
CA GLY A 298 12.16 8.68 -26.84
C GLY A 298 12.60 9.23 -25.48
N GLN A 299 12.21 10.45 -25.11
CA GLN A 299 12.50 11.00 -23.79
C GLN A 299 11.54 10.44 -22.73
N ARG A 300 12.02 10.42 -21.47
CA ARG A 300 11.18 10.14 -20.31
C ARG A 300 10.18 11.28 -20.12
N PHE A 301 8.92 10.94 -19.94
CA PHE A 301 7.92 11.92 -19.55
C PHE A 301 8.22 12.46 -18.15
N CYS A 302 8.16 13.78 -17.99
CA CYS A 302 8.42 14.46 -16.73
C CYS A 302 7.34 15.51 -16.48
N GLN A 303 6.89 15.63 -15.23
CA GLN A 303 5.88 16.61 -14.83
C GLN A 303 6.30 18.06 -15.08
N LYS A 304 7.61 18.33 -15.16
CA LYS A 304 8.12 19.66 -15.54
C LYS A 304 7.66 20.09 -16.93
N MET A 305 7.36 19.15 -17.82
CA MET A 305 6.78 19.43 -19.14
C MET A 305 5.33 19.95 -19.07
N LEU A 306 4.65 19.72 -17.95
CA LEU A 306 3.28 20.19 -17.69
C LEU A 306 3.22 21.48 -16.88
N ALA A 307 4.35 21.97 -16.36
CA ALA A 307 4.43 23.25 -15.69
C ALA A 307 4.35 24.38 -16.73
N VAL A 308 3.60 25.44 -16.38
CA VAL A 308 3.55 26.69 -17.16
C VAL A 308 4.73 27.55 -16.78
#